data_AF-A0A4Q9QN37-F1
#
_entry.id   AF-A0A4Q9QN37-F1
#
_cell.length_a   1.000
_cell.length_b   1.000
_cell.length_c   1.000
_cell.angle_alpha   90.00
_cell.angle_beta   90.00
_cell.angle_gamma   90.00
#
_symmetry.space_group_name_H-M   'P 1'
#
loop_
_entity.id
_entity.type
_entity.pdbx_description
1 polymer ?
#
loop_
_entity_poly.entity_id
_entity_poly.type
_entity_poly.pdbx_seq_one_letter_code
_entity_poly.pdbx_strand_id
1 'polypeptide(L)' 'MRNQLTARTSITPEIVYSADVKLDNHSASLHAWSQGRLMLDFGPCSLPLSPQALLELISHLHKAMDAVVDHAEKEGQQ' A
#
# COMPACT_ATOMS: atom_id res chain seq x y z
N MET A 1 -11.17 -0.50 -4.74
CA MET A 1 -10.19 -0.08 -3.70
C MET A 1 -10.95 0.65 -2.60
N ARG A 2 -10.78 0.25 -1.33
CA ARG A 2 -11.47 0.88 -0.19
C ARG A 2 -10.44 1.52 0.73
N ASN A 3 -10.07 2.77 0.42
CA ASN A 3 -9.28 3.60 1.33
C ASN A 3 -10.22 4.07 2.45
N GLN A 4 -10.27 3.34 3.55
CA GLN A 4 -10.96 3.81 4.74
C GLN A 4 -9.99 4.57 5.65
N LEU A 5 -10.27 5.85 5.88
CA LEU A 5 -9.95 6.50 7.15
C LEU A 5 -10.82 5.83 8.22
N THR A 6 -10.45 4.62 8.64
CA THR A 6 -11.26 3.83 9.56
C THR A 6 -11.24 4.51 10.91
N ALA A 7 -12.41 4.95 11.40
CA ALA A 7 -12.58 5.26 12.81
C ALA A 7 -12.41 3.97 13.61
N ARG A 8 -11.17 3.74 14.07
CA ARG A 8 -10.72 2.87 15.16
C ARG A 8 -11.50 1.55 15.34
N THR A 9 -11.25 0.59 14.45
CA THR A 9 -11.51 -0.85 14.70
C THR A 9 -10.22 -1.68 14.75
N SER A 10 -9.05 -1.04 14.76
CA SER A 10 -7.79 -1.74 15.04
C SER A 10 -7.61 -1.89 16.55
N ILE A 11 -7.51 -3.14 17.00
CA ILE A 11 -7.15 -3.54 18.37
C ILE A 11 -5.70 -3.16 18.73
N THR A 12 -4.88 -2.80 17.73
CA THR A 12 -3.54 -2.30 17.96
C THR A 12 -3.60 -0.80 18.26
N PRO A 13 -3.26 -0.36 19.48
CA PRO A 13 -3.29 1.05 19.82
C PRO A 13 -2.40 1.86 18.86
N GLU A 14 -2.82 3.10 18.60
CA GLU A 14 -2.08 4.11 17.84
C GLU A 14 -2.00 3.95 16.32
N ILE A 15 -2.61 2.92 15.70
CA ILE A 15 -2.76 2.88 14.24
C ILE A 15 -3.74 3.97 13.78
N VAL A 16 -3.28 4.87 12.91
CA VAL A 16 -4.06 5.97 12.31
C VAL A 16 -4.50 5.69 10.88
N TYR A 17 -3.80 4.78 10.20
CA TYR A 17 -4.14 4.36 8.84
C TYR A 17 -3.84 2.87 8.66
N SER A 18 -4.75 2.18 7.99
CA SER A 18 -4.60 0.77 7.62
C SER A 18 -5.19 0.57 6.24
N ALA A 19 -4.45 -0.09 5.37
CA ALA A 19 -4.93 -0.48 4.06
C ALA A 19 -4.53 -1.92 3.78
N ASP A 20 -5.50 -2.71 3.33
CA ASP A 20 -5.29 -4.09 2.91
C ASP A 20 -5.38 -4.17 1.39
N VAL A 21 -4.43 -4.85 0.77
CA VAL A 21 -4.35 -5.02 -0.68
C VAL A 21 -3.94 -6.45 -1.01
N LYS A 22 -4.23 -6.88 -2.23
CA LYS A 22 -3.64 -8.08 -2.81
C LYS A 22 -2.68 -7.68 -3.91
N LEU A 23 -1.41 -8.05 -3.79
CA LEU A 23 -0.39 -7.89 -4.82
C LEU A 23 -0.05 -9.29 -5.34
N ASP A 24 -0.23 -9.54 -6.63
CA ASP A 24 0.03 -10.85 -7.25
C ASP A 24 -0.58 -12.03 -6.50
N ASN A 25 -1.84 -11.87 -6.07
CA ASN A 25 -2.61 -12.84 -5.29
C ASN A 25 -2.12 -13.09 -3.85
N HIS A 26 -1.12 -12.34 -3.37
CA HIS A 26 -0.65 -12.36 -2.00
C HIS A 26 -1.28 -11.22 -1.20
N SER A 27 -1.74 -11.52 0.01
CA SER A 27 -2.24 -10.50 0.93
C SER A 27 -1.08 -9.62 1.39
N ALA A 28 -1.27 -8.31 1.26
CA ALA A 28 -0.38 -7.29 1.79
C ALA A 28 -1.19 -6.30 2.61
N SER A 29 -0.62 -5.78 3.69
CA SER A 29 -1.24 -4.73 4.48
C SER A 29 -0.24 -3.63 4.80
N LEU A 30 -0.70 -2.38 4.73
CA LEU A 30 0.08 -1.21 5.09
C LEU A 30 -0.55 -0.58 6.32
N HIS A 31 0.25 -0.41 7.35
CA HIS A 31 -0.16 0.19 8.62
C HIS A 31 0.69 1.44 8.90
N ALA A 32 0.04 2.51 9.34
CA ALA A 32 0.71 3.71 9.83
C ALA A 32 0.22 4.03 11.25
N TRP A 33 1.17 4.33 12.13
CA TRP A 33 0.91 4.72 13.52
C TRP A 33 1.03 6.23 13.70
N SER A 34 0.36 6.77 14.72
CA SER A 34 0.39 8.21 15.07
C SER A 34 1.80 8.73 15.37
N GLN A 35 2.70 7.84 15.78
CA GLN A 35 4.11 8.15 16.06
C GLN A 35 4.98 8.29 14.79
N GLY A 36 4.39 8.17 13.59
CA GLY A 36 5.11 8.26 12.32
C GLY A 36 5.78 6.95 11.87
N ARG A 37 5.55 5.85 12.59
CA ARG A 37 5.96 4.50 12.15
C ARG A 37 5.07 4.05 10.99
N LEU A 38 5.67 3.51 9.94
CA LEU A 38 4.99 2.80 8.87
C LEU A 38 5.52 1.38 8.75
N MET A 39 4.64 0.44 8.47
CA MET A 39 4.99 -0.96 8.33
C MET A 39 4.18 -1.59 7.19
N LEU A 40 4.89 -2.25 6.28
CA LEU A 40 4.32 -3.01 5.19
C LEU A 40 4.46 -4.50 5.52
N ASP A 41 3.32 -5.16 5.71
CA ASP A 41 3.24 -6.60 5.83
C ASP A 41 2.97 -7.20 4.45
N PHE A 42 3.76 -8.19 4.07
CA PHE A 42 3.62 -8.94 2.83
C PHE A 42 3.85 -10.43 3.12
N GLY A 43 2.75 -11.18 3.23
CA GLY A 43 2.80 -12.59 3.64
C GLY A 43 3.50 -12.78 4.99
N PRO A 44 4.60 -13.56 5.09
CA PRO A 44 5.33 -13.76 6.35
C PRO A 44 6.34 -12.64 6.67
N CYS A 45 6.47 -11.62 5.81
CA CYS A 45 7.45 -10.55 5.97
C CYS A 45 6.79 -9.27 6.48
N SER A 46 7.39 -8.66 7.51
CA SER A 46 6.99 -7.34 8.03
C SER A 46 8.15 -6.37 7.85
N LEU A 47 7.95 -5.33 7.06
CA LEU A 47 8.98 -4.36 6.69
C LEU A 47 8.69 -3.00 7.31
N PRO A 48 9.48 -2.53 8.29
CA PRO A 48 9.38 -1.15 8.75
C PRO A 48 9.93 -0.23 7.65
N LEU A 49 9.15 0.80 7.30
CA LEU A 49 9.54 1.75 6.27
C LEU A 49 10.11 3.01 6.91
N SER A 50 11.32 3.40 6.48
CA SER A 50 11.82 4.74 6.73
C SER A 50 11.06 5.75 5.85
N PRO A 51 11.07 7.05 6.18
CA PRO A 51 10.46 8.07 5.34
C PRO A 51 10.99 8.07 3.89
N GLN A 52 12.29 7.78 3.70
CA GLN A 52 12.91 7.71 2.38
C GLN A 52 12.42 6.49 1.58
N ALA A 53 12.36 5.31 2.22
CA ALA A 53 11.85 4.09 1.60
C ALA A 53 10.36 4.23 1.22
N LEU A 54 9.59 4.98 2.00
CA LEU A 54 8.19 5.29 1.68
C LEU A 54 8.06 6.12 0.40
N LEU A 55 8.87 7.19 0.27
CA LEU A 55 8.85 8.04 -0.93
C LEU A 55 9.24 7.24 -2.18
N GLU A 56 10.23 6.36 -2.05
CA GLU A 56 10.64 5.47 -3.12
C GLU A 56 9.53 4.48 -3.50
N LEU A 57 8.87 3.87 -2.50
CA LEU A 57 7.72 2.98 -2.72
C LEU A 57 6.58 3.71 -3.44
N ILE A 58 6.23 4.92 -3.02
CA ILE A 58 5.19 5.75 -3.67
C ILE A 58 5.57 6.01 -5.14
N SER A 59 6.82 6.38 -5.40
CA SER A 59 7.32 6.59 -6.76
C SER A 59 7.21 5.32 -7.62
N HIS A 60 7.57 4.15 -7.08
CA HIS A 60 7.45 2.88 -7.81
C HIS A 60 5.99 2.49 -8.07
N LEU A 61 5.09 2.74 -7.12
CA LEU A 61 3.66 2.47 -7.30
C LEU A 61 3.04 3.36 -8.39
N HIS A 62 3.38 4.65 -8.44
CA HIS A 62 2.92 5.53 -9.53
C HIS A 62 3.40 5.04 -10.89
N LYS A 63 4.70 4.70 -11.03
CA LYS A 63 5.23 4.14 -12.29
C LYS A 63 4.53 2.84 -12.71
N ALA A 64 4.24 1.96 -11.75
CA ALA A 64 3.52 0.72 -12.03
C ALA A 64 2.08 0.98 -12.48
N MET A 65 1.40 1.95 -11.84
CA MET A 65 0.05 2.35 -12.26
C MET A 65 0.03 2.93 -13.67
N ASP A 66 0.97 3.81 -14.00
CA ASP A 66 1.09 4.40 -15.34
C ASP A 66 1.29 3.31 -16.39
N ALA A 67 2.16 2.33 -16.13
CA ALA A 67 2.40 1.19 -17.02
C ALA A 67 1.15 0.31 -17.23
N VAL A 68 0.29 0.14 -16.21
CA VAL A 68 -0.97 -0.60 -16.34
C VAL A 68 -1.96 0.16 -17.22
N VAL A 69 -2.06 1.49 -17.07
CA VAL A 69 -2.92 2.33 -17.91
C VAL A 69 -2.47 2.26 -19.37
N ASP A 70 -1.17 2.40 -19.63
CA ASP A 70 -0.60 2.30 -20.98
C ASP A 70 -0.86 0.93 -21.63
N HIS A 71 -0.90 -0.15 -20.85
CA HIS A 71 -1.22 -1.49 -21.36
C HIS A 71 -2.70 -1.61 -21.73
N ALA A 72 -3.60 -1.12 -20.88
CA ALA A 72 -5.03 -1.15 -21.11
C ALA A 72 -5.45 -0.34 -22.36
N GLU A 73 -4.80 0.81 -22.60
CA GLU A 73 -5.04 1.62 -23.80
C GLU A 73 -4.61 0.92 -25.10
N LYS A 74 -3.55 0.11 -25.04
CA LYS A 74 -3.05 -0.65 -26.20
C LYS A 74 -3.90 -1.87 -26.52
N GLU A 75 -4.49 -2.53 -25.53
CA GLU A 75 -5.40 -3.67 -25.75
C GLU A 75 -6.78 -3.23 -26.26
N GLY A 76 -7.24 -2.01 -25.93
CA GLY A 76 -8.52 -1.47 -26.43
C GLY A 76 -8.51 -0.97 -27.88
N GLN A 77 -7.35 -0.99 -28.55
CA GLN A 77 -7.17 -0.55 -29.95
C GLN A 77 -6.99 -1.71 -30.95
N GLN A 78 -7.16 -2.97 -30.53
CA GLN A 78 -7.12 -4.15 -31.40
C GLN A 78 -8.51 -4.70 -31.73
#